data_AF-A0A0C2BSF2-F1
#
_entry.id   AF-A0A0C2BSF2-F1
#
_cell.length_a   1.000
_cell.length_b   1.000
_cell.length_c   1.000
_cell.angle_alpha   90.00
_cell.angle_beta   90.00
_cell.angle_gamma   90.00
#
_symmetry.space_group_name_H-M   'P 1'
#
loop_
_entity.id
_entity.type
_entity.pdbx_description
1 polymer ?
#
loop_
_entity_poly.entity_id
_entity_poly.type
_entity_poly.pdbx_seq_one_letter_code
_entity_poly.pdbx_strand_id
1 'polypeptide(L)'
;MDSNNPLWLKRFFSRLQYFWRLAIPFWIFRDAGRGTVEQRAANYRYNRSQRKVLPFYMGKWAGIAACMMQLTRVLSDFMGKTVAQSADHLCATVFCVSAGIGFAFSCIVIAILVTAYLFLTYVER
;
A
#
# COMPACT_ATOMS: atom_id res chain seq x y z
N MET A 1 -24.35 27.66 -16.19
CA MET A 1 -24.09 26.24 -16.55
C MET A 1 -23.49 25.57 -15.32
N ASP A 2 -24.33 25.15 -14.39
CA ASP A 2 -23.90 24.59 -13.11
C ASP A 2 -23.73 23.07 -13.23
N SER A 3 -22.58 22.59 -12.75
CA SER A 3 -22.17 21.20 -12.85
C SER A 3 -23.03 20.32 -11.93
N ASN A 4 -23.87 19.49 -12.52
CA ASN A 4 -24.43 18.31 -11.86
C ASN A 4 -23.32 17.28 -11.63
N ASN A 5 -22.44 17.53 -10.64
CA ASN A 5 -21.57 16.50 -10.11
C ASN A 5 -22.41 15.66 -9.12
N PRO A 6 -22.79 14.41 -9.46
CA PRO A 6 -23.69 13.63 -8.63
C PRO A 6 -23.07 13.41 -7.25
N LEU A 7 -23.84 13.75 -6.21
CA LEU A 7 -23.48 13.64 -4.79
C LEU A 7 -22.87 12.28 -4.40
N TRP A 8 -23.22 11.22 -5.15
CA TRP A 8 -22.66 9.88 -5.02
C TRP A 8 -21.17 9.78 -5.38
N LEU A 9 -20.71 10.48 -6.44
CA LEU A 9 -19.28 10.52 -6.80
C LEU A 9 -18.46 11.15 -5.69
N LYS A 10 -18.92 12.28 -5.13
CA LYS A 10 -18.23 12.94 -4.00
C LYS A 10 -18.08 11.98 -2.81
N ARG A 11 -19.14 11.25 -2.44
CA ARG A 11 -19.09 10.23 -1.37
C ARG A 11 -18.13 9.10 -1.69
N PHE A 12 -18.11 8.62 -2.93
CA PHE A 12 -17.20 7.56 -3.37
C PHE A 12 -15.74 8.00 -3.27
N PHE A 13 -15.39 9.19 -3.78
CA PHE A 13 -14.04 9.74 -3.67
C PHE A 13 -13.60 9.95 -2.22
N SER A 14 -14.49 10.43 -1.34
CA SER A 14 -14.17 10.57 0.09
C SER A 14 -13.89 9.23 0.76
N ARG A 15 -14.66 8.18 0.44
CA ARG A 15 -14.39 6.82 0.94
C ARG A 15 -13.07 6.29 0.42
N LEU A 16 -12.81 6.44 -0.87
CA LEU A 16 -11.55 6.03 -1.50
C LEU A 16 -10.36 6.74 -0.85
N GLN A 17 -10.46 8.05 -0.60
CA GLN A 17 -9.44 8.82 0.09
C GLN A 17 -9.19 8.31 1.52
N TYR A 18 -10.24 7.92 2.25
CA TYR A 18 -10.08 7.33 3.58
C TYR A 18 -9.36 5.98 3.52
N PHE A 19 -9.73 5.11 2.57
CA PHE A 19 -9.02 3.86 2.32
C PHE A 19 -7.54 4.09 2.00
N TRP A 20 -7.21 5.07 1.16
CA TRP A 20 -5.83 5.41 0.85
C TRP A 20 -5.04 5.91 2.07
N ARG A 21 -5.65 6.72 2.95
CA ARG A 21 -5.03 7.17 4.20
C ARG A 21 -4.80 6.03 5.19
N LEU A 22 -5.72 5.07 5.22
CA LEU A 22 -5.56 3.84 5.99
C LEU A 22 -4.47 2.95 5.37
N ALA A 23 -4.35 2.94 4.04
CA ALA A 23 -3.41 2.12 3.30
C ALA A 23 -1.95 2.58 3.50
N ILE A 24 -1.68 3.88 3.41
CA ILE A 24 -0.32 4.42 3.29
C ILE A 24 -0.14 5.66 4.20
N PRO A 25 0.97 5.76 4.95
CA PRO A 25 1.17 6.83 5.94
C PRO A 25 1.68 8.16 5.36
N PHE A 26 1.96 8.23 4.05
CA PHE A 26 2.61 9.40 3.42
C PHE A 26 1.85 10.72 3.56
N TRP A 27 0.55 10.68 3.84
CA TRP A 27 -0.25 11.87 4.11
C TRP A 27 0.15 12.62 5.41
N ILE A 28 0.87 11.96 6.32
CA ILE A 28 1.35 12.55 7.59
C ILE A 28 2.64 13.34 7.36
N PHE A 29 3.41 12.99 6.33
CA PHE A 29 4.73 13.57 6.06
C PHE A 29 4.60 14.85 5.23
N ARG A 30 5.49 15.80 5.52
CA ARG A 30 5.60 17.07 4.78
C ARG A 30 6.63 16.95 3.66
N ASP A 31 6.43 17.71 2.59
CA ASP A 31 7.42 17.81 1.51
C ASP A 31 8.66 18.58 2.02
N ALA A 32 9.78 17.87 2.16
CA ALA A 32 11.06 18.44 2.57
C ALA A 32 11.92 18.93 1.38
N GLY A 33 11.44 18.76 0.15
CA GLY A 33 12.12 19.21 -1.08
C GLY A 33 11.78 20.65 -1.50
N ARG A 34 10.69 21.21 -0.97
CA ARG A 34 10.18 22.56 -1.33
C ARG A 34 10.37 23.57 -0.20
N GLY A 35 10.44 24.86 -0.56
CA GLY A 35 10.60 25.98 0.37
C GLY A 35 12.04 26.46 0.54
N THR A 36 12.24 27.40 1.46
CA THR A 36 13.57 27.93 1.85
C THR A 36 14.38 26.87 2.61
N VAL A 37 15.69 27.08 2.77
CA VAL A 37 16.58 26.14 3.49
C VAL A 37 16.05 25.83 4.89
N GLU A 38 15.63 26.86 5.62
CA GLU A 38 15.08 26.70 6.97
C GLU A 38 13.75 25.95 7.00
N GLN A 39 12.88 26.19 6.01
CA GLN A 39 11.62 25.47 5.89
C GLN A 39 11.85 23.99 5.59
N ARG A 40 12.81 23.67 4.72
CA ARG A 40 13.19 22.28 4.40
C ARG A 40 13.76 21.57 5.64
N ALA A 41 14.62 22.23 6.40
CA ALA A 41 15.17 21.70 7.65
C ALA A 41 14.06 21.46 8.69
N ALA A 42 13.14 22.41 8.86
CA ALA A 42 11.99 22.25 9.75
C ALA A 42 11.06 21.10 9.34
N ASN A 43 10.75 20.98 8.05
CA ASN A 43 9.93 19.88 7.51
C ASN A 43 10.62 18.53 7.70
N TYR A 44 11.94 18.46 7.51
CA TYR A 44 12.71 17.24 7.74
C TYR A 44 12.70 16.82 9.22
N ARG A 45 12.93 17.75 10.15
CA ARG A 45 12.83 17.47 11.60
C ARG A 45 11.45 16.95 12.00
N TYR A 46 10.39 17.57 11.46
CA TYR A 46 9.02 17.11 11.65
C TYR A 46 8.86 15.67 11.12
N ASN A 47 9.24 15.38 9.88
CA ASN A 47 9.14 14.03 9.31
C ASN A 47 9.92 12.99 10.13
N ARG A 48 11.12 13.35 10.61
CA ARG A 48 11.95 12.48 11.45
C ARG A 48 11.27 12.12 12.77
N SER A 49 10.48 13.03 13.35
CA SER A 49 9.67 12.75 14.56
C SER A 49 8.51 11.78 14.28
N GLN A 50 7.93 11.84 13.08
CA GLN A 50 6.80 11.00 12.67
C GLN A 50 7.21 9.60 12.20
N ARG A 51 8.51 9.30 12.10
CA ARG A 51 9.02 8.00 11.61
C ARG A 51 8.46 6.78 12.35
N LYS A 52 8.07 6.94 13.62
CA LYS A 52 7.52 5.88 14.49
C LYS A 52 6.21 5.28 13.94
N VAL A 53 5.52 5.99 13.04
CA VAL A 53 4.31 5.49 12.37
C VAL A 53 4.64 4.45 11.29
N LEU A 54 5.82 4.53 10.66
CA LEU A 54 6.18 3.66 9.53
C LEU A 54 6.19 2.17 9.89
N PRO A 55 6.80 1.71 11.01
CA PRO A 55 6.78 0.30 11.39
C PRO A 55 5.38 -0.31 11.53
N PHE A 56 4.41 0.46 12.04
CA PHE A 56 3.02 0.00 12.13
C PHE A 56 2.44 -0.31 10.75
N TYR A 57 2.65 0.58 9.78
CA TYR A 57 2.19 0.36 8.40
C TYR A 57 2.97 -0.77 7.72
N MET A 58 4.27 -0.92 7.98
CA MET A 58 5.05 -2.07 7.50
C MET A 58 4.45 -3.38 8.00
N GLY A 59 4.14 -3.49 9.29
CA GLY A 59 3.54 -4.70 9.87
C GLY A 59 2.19 -5.05 9.24
N LYS A 60 1.35 -4.04 8.99
CA LYS A 60 0.07 -4.23 8.29
C LYS A 60 0.27 -4.77 6.87
N TRP A 61 1.20 -4.20 6.09
CA TRP A 61 1.49 -4.68 4.74
C TRP A 61 2.18 -6.05 4.74
N ALA A 62 3.01 -6.35 5.74
CA ALA A 62 3.59 -7.68 5.93
C ALA A 62 2.51 -8.72 6.21
N GLY A 63 1.51 -8.39 7.02
CA GLY A 63 0.33 -9.24 7.24
C GLY A 63 -0.45 -9.48 5.94
N ILE A 64 -0.69 -8.43 5.14
CA ILE A 64 -1.34 -8.56 3.83
C ILE A 64 -0.51 -9.45 2.88
N ALA A 65 0.81 -9.23 2.80
CA ALA A 65 1.70 -10.04 1.99
C ALA A 65 1.65 -11.51 2.42
N ALA A 66 1.71 -11.80 3.72
CA ALA A 66 1.59 -13.15 4.25
C ALA A 66 0.23 -13.78 3.87
N CYS A 67 -0.88 -13.06 4.03
CA CYS A 67 -2.20 -13.54 3.63
C CYS A 67 -2.28 -13.85 2.13
N MET A 68 -1.75 -12.97 1.27
CA MET A 68 -1.74 -13.17 -0.18
C MET A 68 -0.88 -14.38 -0.57
N MET A 69 0.28 -14.55 0.07
CA MET A 69 1.14 -15.72 -0.14
C MET A 69 0.44 -17.03 0.23
N GLN A 70 -0.27 -17.06 1.36
CA GLN A 70 -1.05 -18.22 1.77
C GLN A 70 -2.21 -18.50 0.81
N LEU A 71 -2.87 -17.45 0.33
CA LEU A 71 -3.94 -17.56 -0.65
C LEU A 71 -3.43 -18.16 -1.98
N THR A 72 -2.27 -17.69 -2.47
CA THR A 72 -1.61 -18.27 -3.66
C THR A 72 -1.31 -19.76 -3.46
N ARG A 73 -0.83 -20.17 -2.28
CA ARG A 73 -0.58 -21.60 -1.98
C ARG A 73 -1.87 -22.42 -2.05
N VAL A 74 -2.92 -21.99 -1.35
CA VAL A 74 -4.21 -22.70 -1.32
C VAL A 74 -4.83 -22.81 -2.71
N LEU A 75 -4.78 -21.74 -3.50
CA LEU A 75 -5.31 -21.72 -4.86
C LEU A 75 -4.48 -22.59 -5.82
N SER A 76 -3.15 -22.60 -5.67
CA SER A 76 -2.26 -23.49 -6.42
C SER A 76 -2.55 -24.96 -6.13
N ASP A 77 -2.76 -25.33 -4.86
CA ASP A 77 -3.13 -26.70 -4.46
C ASP A 77 -4.51 -27.08 -5.02
N PHE A 78 -5.45 -26.13 -5.03
CA PHE A 78 -6.78 -26.35 -5.60
C PHE A 78 -6.72 -26.54 -7.12
N MET A 79 -5.91 -25.75 -7.84
CA MET A 79 -5.66 -25.95 -9.28
C MET A 79 -5.16 -27.37 -9.57
N GLY A 80 -4.21 -27.87 -8.76
CA GLY A 80 -3.67 -29.23 -8.91
C GLY A 80 -4.69 -30.37 -8.72
N LYS A 81 -5.84 -30.09 -8.09
CA LYS A 81 -6.94 -31.05 -7.87
C LYS A 81 -8.05 -30.95 -8.91
N THR A 82 -8.07 -29.90 -9.73
CA THR A 82 -9.11 -29.67 -10.73
C THR A 82 -8.70 -30.19 -12.10
N VAL A 83 -9.68 -30.61 -12.90
CA VAL A 83 -9.42 -31.07 -14.27
C VAL A 83 -9.01 -29.87 -15.13
N ALA A 84 -7.92 -30.03 -15.89
CA ALA A 84 -7.49 -29.04 -16.86
C ALA A 84 -8.64 -28.69 -17.81
N GLN A 85 -8.90 -27.40 -18.02
CA GLN A 85 -10.02 -26.84 -18.82
C GLN A 85 -11.40 -26.82 -18.15
N SER A 86 -11.53 -27.17 -16.87
CA SER A 86 -12.75 -26.89 -16.11
C SER A 86 -12.89 -25.39 -15.78
N ALA A 87 -14.14 -24.92 -15.61
CA ALA A 87 -14.40 -23.55 -15.16
C ALA A 87 -13.77 -23.25 -13.79
N ASP A 88 -13.73 -24.26 -12.91
CA ASP A 88 -13.12 -24.17 -11.58
C ASP A 88 -11.60 -23.96 -11.68
N HIS A 89 -10.91 -24.64 -12.61
CA HIS A 89 -9.49 -24.44 -12.86
C HIS A 89 -9.19 -23.02 -13.35
N LEU A 90 -10.01 -22.49 -14.28
CA LEU A 90 -9.86 -21.11 -14.78
C LEU A 90 -10.07 -20.08 -13.66
N CYS A 91 -11.12 -20.26 -12.86
CA CYS A 91 -11.43 -19.42 -11.71
C CYS A 91 -10.26 -19.40 -10.71
N ALA A 92 -9.78 -20.57 -10.31
CA ALA A 92 -8.65 -20.72 -9.40
C ALA A 92 -7.36 -20.08 -9.96
N THR A 93 -7.12 -20.22 -11.27
CA THR A 93 -5.97 -19.60 -11.94
C THR A 93 -6.03 -18.07 -11.86
N VAL A 94 -7.18 -17.48 -12.17
CA VAL A 94 -7.37 -16.01 -12.12
C VAL A 94 -7.20 -15.47 -10.69
N PHE A 95 -7.78 -16.15 -9.69
CA PHE A 95 -7.59 -15.77 -8.30
C PHE A 95 -6.13 -15.95 -7.84
N CYS A 96 -5.44 -16.99 -8.32
CA CYS A 96 -4.04 -17.26 -7.97
C CYS A 96 -3.12 -16.15 -8.50
N VAL A 97 -3.29 -15.77 -9.78
CA VAL A 97 -2.53 -14.68 -10.41
C VAL A 97 -2.79 -13.35 -9.71
N SER A 98 -4.07 -13.03 -9.42
CA SER A 98 -4.40 -11.79 -8.72
C SER A 98 -3.83 -11.73 -7.29
N ALA A 99 -3.85 -12.85 -6.55
CA ALA A 99 -3.19 -12.96 -5.26
C ALA A 99 -1.66 -12.74 -5.37
N GLY A 100 -1.02 -13.29 -6.41
CA GLY A 100 0.40 -13.06 -6.70
C GLY A 100 0.72 -11.59 -6.98
N ILE A 101 -0.12 -10.88 -7.76
CA ILE A 101 0.03 -9.44 -7.99
C ILE A 101 -0.12 -8.67 -6.67
N GLY A 102 -1.12 -9.02 -5.84
CA GLY A 102 -1.32 -8.40 -4.53
C GLY A 102 -0.13 -8.60 -3.59
N PHE A 103 0.50 -9.78 -3.62
CA PHE A 103 1.73 -10.05 -2.89
C PHE A 103 2.88 -9.18 -3.37
N ALA A 104 3.16 -9.14 -4.68
CA ALA A 104 4.24 -8.33 -5.23
C ALA A 104 4.06 -6.83 -4.93
N PHE A 105 2.84 -6.33 -5.06
CA PHE A 105 2.49 -4.96 -4.69
C PHE A 105 2.77 -4.67 -3.21
N SER A 106 2.39 -5.59 -2.32
CA SER A 106 2.66 -5.45 -0.88
C SER A 106 4.16 -5.39 -0.59
N CYS A 107 4.97 -6.21 -1.24
CA CYS A 107 6.43 -6.19 -1.12
C CYS A 107 7.03 -4.84 -1.55
N ILE A 108 6.55 -4.26 -2.65
CA ILE A 108 6.99 -2.92 -3.11
C ILE A 108 6.66 -1.86 -2.06
N VAL A 109 5.43 -1.87 -1.53
CA VAL A 109 5.02 -0.91 -0.49
C VAL A 109 5.89 -1.06 0.76
N ILE A 110 6.17 -2.29 1.21
CA ILE A 110 7.07 -2.54 2.34
C ILE A 110 8.47 -1.98 2.05
N ALA A 111 9.04 -2.25 0.88
CA ALA A 111 10.37 -1.76 0.49
C ALA A 111 10.45 -0.23 0.51
N ILE A 112 9.41 0.45 0.01
CA ILE A 112 9.29 1.91 0.04
C ILE A 112 9.23 2.42 1.49
N LEU A 113 8.42 1.80 2.35
CA LEU A 113 8.29 2.19 3.75
C LEU A 113 9.60 1.97 4.52
N VAL A 114 10.27 0.85 4.30
CA VAL A 114 11.59 0.54 4.88
C VAL A 114 12.61 1.58 4.44
N THR A 115 12.67 1.89 3.14
CA THR A 115 13.58 2.90 2.61
C THR A 115 13.33 4.27 3.24
N ALA A 116 12.06 4.68 3.36
CA ALA A 116 11.69 5.93 4.02
C ALA A 116 12.08 5.93 5.51
N TYR A 117 11.91 4.81 6.22
CA TYR A 117 12.30 4.67 7.61
C TYR A 117 13.81 4.74 7.81
N LEU A 118 14.59 4.03 6.98
CA LEU A 118 16.04 4.08 7.00
C LEU A 118 16.55 5.48 6.68
N PHE A 119 15.98 6.13 5.66
CA PHE A 119 16.31 7.51 5.31
C PHE A 119 16.09 8.48 6.47
N LEU A 120 14.94 8.41 7.15
CA LEU A 120 14.66 9.27 8.31
C LEU A 120 15.46 8.91 9.57
N THR A 121 16.00 7.69 9.63
CA THR A 121 16.79 7.24 10.78
C THR A 121 18.25 7.62 10.64
N TYR A 122 18.85 7.34 9.48
CA TYR A 122 20.30 7.36 9.28
C TYR A 122 20.82 8.55 8.47
N VAL A 123 19.99 9.19 7.62
CA VAL A 123 20.46 10.37 6.90
C VAL A 123 20.43 11.54 7.85
N GLU A 124 21.60 11.97 8.32
CA GLU A 124 21.75 13.25 9.00
C GLU A 124 22.01 14.33 7.95
N ARG A 125 21.26 15.42 8.04
CA ARG A 125 21.38 16.60 7.18
C ARG A 125 21.67 17.80 8.04
#